data_AF-A0A974GZ84-F1
#
_entry.id   AF-A0A974GZ84-F1
#
_cell.length_a   1.000
_cell.length_b   1.000
_cell.length_c   1.000
_cell.angle_alpha   90.00
_cell.angle_beta   90.00
_cell.angle_gamma   90.00
#
_symmetry.space_group_name_H-M   'P 1'
#
loop_
_entity.id
_entity.type
_entity.pdbx_description
1 polymer ?
#
loop_
_entity_poly.entity_id
_entity_poly.type
_entity_poly.pdbx_seq_one_letter_code
_entity_poly.pdbx_strand_id
1 'polypeptide(L)'
;MQTVDNYALKVVNLYTSASNRSTDVKYYLLQNGCPNTALGNFLFKTIWNGQFTEARFQMKMAKISGSDVIYLFADLVLCNNSCTP
;
A
#
# COMPACT_ATOMS: atom_id res chain seq x y z
N MET A 1 1.38 33.42 -4.32
CA MET A 1 1.37 32.64 -3.07
C MET A 1 1.04 31.20 -3.44
N GLN A 2 1.94 30.25 -3.20
CA GLN A 2 1.59 28.82 -3.28
C GLN A 2 0.88 28.48 -1.97
N THR A 3 -0.40 28.12 -2.04
CA THR A 3 -1.13 27.55 -0.90
C THR A 3 -0.82 26.06 -0.84
N VAL A 4 -0.48 25.55 0.35
CA VAL A 4 -0.47 24.11 0.59
C VAL A 4 -1.91 23.74 0.90
N ASP A 5 -2.62 23.20 -0.09
CA ASP A 5 -3.97 22.70 0.14
C ASP A 5 -3.89 21.37 0.90
N ASN A 6 -4.85 21.10 1.77
CA ASN A 6 -4.89 19.85 2.52
C ASN A 6 -5.38 18.72 1.61
N TYR A 7 -4.48 17.80 1.27
CA TYR A 7 -4.81 16.59 0.51
C TYR A 7 -4.92 15.36 1.42
N ALA A 8 -5.89 14.50 1.14
CA ALA A 8 -5.93 13.16 1.69
C ALA A 8 -5.00 12.23 0.88
N LEU A 9 -4.32 11.33 1.59
CA LEU A 9 -3.42 10.34 1.02
C LEU A 9 -4.12 8.98 0.89
N LYS A 10 -4.21 8.45 -0.34
CA LYS A 10 -4.69 7.09 -0.59
C LYS A 10 -3.61 6.24 -1.25
N VAL A 11 -3.26 5.14 -0.60
CA VAL A 11 -2.51 4.04 -1.23
C VAL A 11 -3.47 3.26 -2.12
N VAL A 12 -3.19 3.22 -3.42
CA VAL A 12 -3.99 2.48 -4.40
C VAL A 12 -3.41 1.11 -4.69
N ASN A 13 -2.09 0.95 -4.62
CA ASN A 13 -1.44 -0.36 -4.65
C ASN A 13 -0.36 -0.41 -3.56
N LEU A 14 -0.27 -1.55 -2.89
CA LEU A 14 0.83 -1.88 -1.98
C LEU A 14 1.31 -3.27 -2.35
N TYR A 15 2.60 -3.43 -2.62
CA TYR A 15 3.15 -4.70 -3.06
C TYR A 15 4.57 -4.91 -2.53
N THR A 16 4.96 -6.18 -2.45
CA THR A 16 6.33 -6.58 -2.15
C THR A 16 7.04 -7.17 -3.35
N SER A 17 8.36 -7.05 -3.37
CA SER A 17 9.26 -7.72 -4.32
C SER A 17 10.47 -8.28 -3.57
N ALA A 18 11.09 -9.33 -4.12
CA ALA A 18 12.36 -9.86 -3.63
C ALA A 18 13.56 -9.00 -4.06
N SER A 19 13.35 -8.03 -4.96
CA SER A 19 14.36 -7.09 -5.43
C SER A 19 13.97 -5.65 -5.10
N ASN A 20 14.96 -4.76 -5.11
CA ASN A 20 14.76 -3.32 -4.93
C ASN A 20 14.22 -2.62 -6.19
N ARG A 21 13.87 -3.37 -7.25
CA ARG A 21 13.33 -2.83 -8.49
C ARG A 21 11.81 -2.98 -8.51
N SER A 22 11.09 -1.87 -8.61
CA SER A 22 9.63 -1.84 -8.67
C SER A 22 9.04 -2.43 -9.96
N THR A 23 9.87 -2.76 -10.94
CA THR A 23 9.47 -3.42 -12.21
C THR A 23 9.47 -4.93 -12.14
N ASP A 24 10.07 -5.52 -11.10
CA ASP A 24 10.20 -6.97 -10.96
C ASP A 24 8.88 -7.58 -10.42
N VAL A 25 8.88 -8.90 -10.19
CA VAL A 25 7.69 -9.65 -9.76
C VAL A 25 7.06 -9.03 -8.50
N LYS A 26 5.77 -8.71 -8.59
CA LYS A 26 5.00 -8.04 -7.55
C LYS A 26 4.08 -9.01 -6.84
N TYR A 27 4.15 -9.02 -5.51
CA TYR A 27 3.17 -9.66 -4.66
C TYR A 27 2.28 -8.60 -4.03
N TYR A 28 1.10 -8.38 -4.62
CA TYR A 28 0.18 -7.34 -4.17
C TYR A 28 -0.45 -7.68 -2.83
N LEU A 29 -0.21 -6.82 -1.84
CA LEU A 29 -0.88 -6.82 -0.54
C LEU A 29 -2.22 -6.07 -0.62
N LEU A 30 -2.23 -4.99 -1.39
CA LEU A 30 -3.39 -4.17 -1.71
C LEU A 30 -3.33 -3.84 -3.20
N GLN A 31 -4.45 -4.01 -3.89
CA GLN A 31 -4.58 -3.74 -5.33
C GLN A 31 -5.86 -2.96 -5.57
N ASN A 32 -5.76 -1.87 -6.34
CA ASN A 32 -6.88 -0.98 -6.63
C ASN A 32 -7.64 -0.49 -5.37
N GLY A 33 -6.91 -0.25 -4.27
CA GLY A 33 -7.49 0.20 -3.00
C GLY A 33 -8.04 -0.91 -2.10
N CYS A 34 -8.06 -2.17 -2.56
CA CYS A 34 -8.62 -3.30 -1.83
C CYS A 34 -7.55 -4.29 -1.36
N PRO A 35 -7.62 -4.80 -0.12
CA PRO A 35 -6.79 -5.91 0.34
C PRO A 35 -6.86 -7.12 -0.59
N ASN A 36 -5.71 -7.74 -0.88
CA ASN A 36 -5.66 -8.96 -1.67
C ASN A 36 -6.08 -10.18 -0.81
N THR A 37 -7.28 -10.69 -1.03
CA THR A 37 -7.84 -11.83 -0.28
C THR A 37 -7.18 -13.18 -0.63
N ALA A 38 -6.46 -13.27 -1.76
CA ALA A 38 -5.76 -14.49 -2.16
C ALA A 38 -4.54 -14.79 -1.27
N LEU A 39 -4.05 -13.81 -0.51
CA LEU A 39 -2.96 -14.00 0.45
C LEU A 39 -3.40 -14.75 1.72
N GLY A 40 -4.69 -15.12 1.84
CA GLY A 40 -5.20 -16.01 2.88
C GLY A 40 -5.00 -15.44 4.30
N ASN A 41 -4.33 -16.22 5.16
CA ASN A 41 -4.02 -15.86 6.57
C ASN A 41 -3.02 -14.71 6.74
N PHE A 42 -2.56 -14.11 5.65
CA PHE A 42 -1.80 -12.87 5.71
C PHE A 42 -2.74 -11.80 6.27
N LEU A 43 -2.58 -11.47 7.56
CA LEU A 43 -3.43 -10.51 8.26
C LEU A 43 -3.13 -9.09 7.78
N PHE A 44 -3.43 -8.77 6.52
CA PHE A 44 -3.35 -7.42 6.00
C PHE A 44 -4.64 -6.67 6.38
N LYS A 45 -4.52 -5.73 7.30
CA LYS A 45 -5.60 -4.90 7.80
C LYS A 45 -5.33 -3.44 7.46
N THR A 46 -6.26 -2.83 6.74
CA THR A 46 -6.29 -1.38 6.54
C THR A 46 -6.83 -0.71 7.81
N ILE A 47 -6.07 0.21 8.39
CA ILE A 47 -6.48 1.04 9.53
C ILE A 47 -7.05 2.35 8.98
N TRP A 48 -6.24 3.09 8.22
CA TRP A 48 -6.62 4.34 7.53
C TRP A 48 -6.09 4.32 6.10
N ASN A 49 -6.88 4.76 5.14
CA ASN A 49 -6.46 4.90 3.75
C ASN A 49 -7.40 5.87 3.01
N GLY A 50 -6.95 7.09 2.75
CA GLY A 50 -7.72 8.09 2.01
C GLY A 50 -8.56 9.06 2.83
N GLN A 51 -8.56 8.97 4.17
CA GLN A 51 -9.26 9.93 5.06
C GLN A 51 -8.40 11.09 5.54
N PHE A 52 -7.09 10.89 5.66
CA PHE A 52 -6.16 11.82 6.28
C PHE A 52 -4.90 11.96 5.41
N THR A 53 -3.95 12.76 5.86
CA THR A 53 -2.60 12.87 5.26
C THR A 53 -1.73 11.62 5.51
N GLU A 54 -2.23 10.66 6.30
CA GLU A 54 -1.56 9.41 6.65
C GLU A 54 -2.41 8.20 6.24
N ALA A 55 -1.76 7.21 5.62
CA ALA A 55 -2.34 5.89 5.38
C ALA A 55 -1.62 4.85 6.26
N ARG A 56 -2.40 4.04 6.99
CA ARG A 56 -1.92 3.09 8.00
C ARG A 56 -2.41 1.69 7.69
N PHE A 57 -1.48 0.75 7.66
CA PHE A 57 -1.75 -0.67 7.43
C PHE A 57 -1.04 -1.50 8.50
N GLN A 58 -1.66 -2.61 8.86
CA GLN A 58 -1.07 -3.62 9.74
C GLN A 58 -0.98 -4.93 8.96
N MET A 59 0.17 -5.61 9.04
CA MET A 59 0.37 -6.90 8.39
C MET A 59 1.20 -7.85 9.25
N LYS A 60 0.97 -9.16 9.12
CA LYS A 60 1.92 -10.17 9.59
C LYS A 60 3.07 -10.27 8.60
N MET A 61 4.29 -10.44 9.09
CA MET A 61 5.46 -10.62 8.23
C MET A 61 5.43 -11.99 7.54
N ALA A 62 5.94 -12.04 6.31
CA ALA A 62 6.28 -13.28 5.60
C ALA A 62 7.55 -13.09 4.78
N LYS A 63 8.07 -14.20 4.25
CA LYS A 63 9.17 -14.22 3.30
C LYS A 63 8.70 -14.67 1.93
N ILE A 64 9.37 -14.18 0.89
CA ILE A 64 9.20 -14.69 -0.47
C ILE A 64 10.06 -15.95 -0.59
N SER A 65 9.53 -17.02 -1.19
CA SER A 65 10.30 -18.26 -1.38
C SER A 65 11.58 -17.97 -2.16
N GLY A 66 12.72 -18.41 -1.63
CA GLY A 66 14.03 -18.15 -2.24
C GLY A 66 14.65 -16.77 -1.96
N SER A 67 14.06 -15.95 -1.08
CA SER A 67 14.63 -14.68 -0.64
C SER A 67 14.46 -14.46 0.86
N ASP A 68 15.52 -13.99 1.51
CA ASP A 68 15.49 -13.54 2.91
C ASP A 68 15.19 -12.04 3.04
N VAL A 69 15.09 -11.33 1.91
CA VAL A 69 14.79 -9.89 1.85
C VAL A 69 13.45 -9.66 1.16
N ILE A 70 12.69 -8.70 1.70
CA ILE A 70 11.50 -8.16 1.05
C ILE A 70 11.64 -6.64 0.93
N TYR A 71 11.26 -6.10 -0.21
CA TYR A 71 11.11 -4.66 -0.44
C TYR A 71 9.63 -4.32 -0.53
N LEU A 72 9.23 -3.19 0.07
CA LEU A 72 7.86 -2.69 0.05
C LEU A 72 7.77 -1.49 -0.89
N PHE A 73 6.75 -1.50 -1.75
CA PHE A 73 6.46 -0.41 -2.68
C PHE A 73 4.99 -0.03 -2.59
N ALA A 74 4.70 1.25 -2.79
CA ALA A 74 3.36 1.79 -2.76
C ALA A 74 3.13 2.74 -3.93
N ASP A 75 1.99 2.61 -4.59
CA ASP A 75 1.47 3.60 -5.53
C ASP A 75 0.43 4.44 -4.80
N LEU A 76 0.51 5.77 -4.93
CA LEU A 76 -0.24 6.73 -4.14
C LEU A 76 -1.08 7.65 -5.03
N VAL A 77 -2.22 8.09 -4.51
CA VAL A 77 -3.06 9.16 -5.07
C VAL A 77 -3.31 10.20 -3.99
N LEU A 78 -3.26 11.48 -4.39
CA LEU A 78 -3.62 12.62 -3.56
C LEU A 78 -5.03 13.08 -3.95
N CYS A 79 -5.93 13.25 -2.99
CA CYS A 79 -7.28 13.78 -3.25
C CYS A 79 -7.50 15.09 -2.51
N ASN A 80 -8.17 16.02 -3.18
CA ASN A 80 -8.67 17.24 -2.55
C ASN A 80 -9.81 16.83 -1.59
N ASN A 81 -9.60 17.02 -0.28
CA ASN A 81 -10.47 16.58 0.84
C ASN A 81 -10.46 15.09 1.21
N SER A 82 -10.99 14.18 0.39
CA SER A 82 -11.06 12.74 0.73
C SER A 82 -11.04 11.84 -0.50
N CYS A 83 -10.46 10.64 -0.36
CA CYS A 83 -10.47 9.58 -1.37
C CYS A 83 -11.34 8.37 -0.98
N THR A 84 -12.09 8.48 0.12
CA THR A 84 -13.10 7.47 0.49
C THR A 84 -14.38 7.72 -0.30
N PRO A 85 -15.06 6.67 -0.81
CA PRO A 85 -16.40 6.81 -1.37
C PRO A 85 -17.38 7.45 -0.39
#